data_AF-C4K7L7-F1
#
_entry.id   AF-C4K7L7-F1
#
_cell.length_a   1.000
_cell.length_b   1.000
_cell.length_c   1.000
_cell.angle_alpha   90.00
_cell.angle_beta   90.00
_cell.angle_gamma   90.00
#
_symmetry.space_group_name_H-M   'P 1'
#
loop_
_entity.id
_entity.type
_entity.pdbx_description
1 polymer ?
#
loop_
_entity_poly.entity_id
_entity_poly.type
_entity_poly.pdbx_seq_one_letter_code
_entity_poly.pdbx_strand_id
1 'polypeptide(L)'
;MKSTLAQCLNFAMQSRNFSQGTLAKASRVSQSTIFKLTKGTSKGSKKIVDIAHALKVNPDWLARGVGEMEGESISSFISPSDSSNEVRVWNKEGETENIVNLPEGKSVSTWRAYILDRNSGCKEAPVGSIVIVDTAVKPRASDLVVAMISDMISVYRFLPSNGPGLLSVDDKKVPLFDLSESVNLLGLLFFFFVI
;
A
#
# COMPACT_ATOMS: atom_id res chain seq x y z
N MET A 1 -19.82 -15.66 -27.16
CA MET A 1 -20.00 -14.41 -27.95
C MET A 1 -19.04 -13.37 -27.38
N LYS A 2 -18.22 -12.70 -28.22
CA LYS A 2 -17.36 -11.60 -27.75
C LYS A 2 -18.22 -10.33 -27.63
N SER A 3 -18.41 -9.83 -26.41
CA SER A 3 -19.10 -8.56 -26.18
C SER A 3 -18.28 -7.42 -26.80
N THR A 4 -18.83 -6.76 -27.81
CA THR A 4 -18.16 -5.63 -28.47
C THR A 4 -18.29 -4.37 -27.62
N LEU A 5 -17.37 -3.41 -27.80
CA LEU A 5 -17.45 -2.08 -27.19
C LEU A 5 -18.83 -1.44 -27.40
N ALA A 6 -19.38 -1.56 -28.61
CA ALA A 6 -20.71 -1.06 -28.95
C ALA A 6 -21.81 -1.66 -28.06
N GLN A 7 -21.76 -2.97 -27.81
CA GLN A 7 -22.72 -3.66 -26.94
C GLN A 7 -22.56 -3.23 -25.48
N CYS A 8 -21.33 -3.19 -24.97
CA CYS A 8 -21.05 -2.77 -23.59
C CYS A 8 -21.47 -1.32 -23.35
N LEU A 9 -21.22 -0.42 -24.31
CA LEU A 9 -21.61 0.98 -24.25
C LEU A 9 -23.13 1.17 -24.24
N ASN A 10 -23.85 0.49 -25.13
CA ASN A 10 -25.32 0.55 -25.14
C ASN A 10 -25.92 -0.01 -23.85
N PHE A 11 -25.38 -1.12 -23.35
CA PHE A 11 -25.81 -1.72 -22.08
C PHE A 11 -25.59 -0.75 -20.91
N ALA A 12 -24.40 -0.16 -20.78
CA ALA A 12 -24.11 0.80 -19.72
C ALA A 12 -24.97 2.06 -19.79
N MET A 13 -25.26 2.55 -20.99
CA MET A 13 -26.16 3.67 -21.20
C MET A 13 -27.59 3.36 -20.76
N GLN A 14 -28.10 2.16 -21.08
CA GLN A 14 -29.42 1.71 -20.66
C GLN A 14 -29.51 1.57 -19.14
N SER A 15 -28.56 0.88 -18.51
CA SER A 15 -28.54 0.68 -17.07
C SER A 15 -28.41 1.98 -16.28
N ARG A 16 -27.79 3.02 -16.85
CA ARG A 16 -27.62 4.32 -16.20
C ARG A 16 -28.61 5.38 -16.69
N ASN A 17 -29.57 5.04 -17.54
CA ASN A 17 -30.54 5.97 -18.16
C ASN A 17 -29.87 7.16 -18.88
N PHE A 18 -28.72 6.93 -19.52
CA PHE A 18 -28.01 7.96 -20.30
C PHE A 18 -28.44 7.96 -21.76
N SER A 19 -28.82 9.12 -22.29
CA SER A 19 -28.96 9.32 -23.73
C SER A 19 -27.61 9.65 -24.39
N GLN A 20 -27.48 9.41 -25.70
CA GLN A 20 -26.22 9.66 -26.44
C GLN A 20 -25.75 11.12 -26.30
N GLY A 21 -26.68 12.07 -26.32
CA GLY A 21 -26.37 13.50 -26.13
C GLY A 21 -25.95 13.83 -24.70
N THR A 22 -26.57 13.22 -23.70
CA THR A 22 -26.20 13.41 -22.28
C THR A 22 -24.83 12.84 -22.00
N LEU A 23 -24.54 11.65 -22.54
CA LEU A 23 -23.23 11.03 -22.42
C LEU A 23 -22.14 11.84 -23.10
N ALA A 24 -22.40 12.36 -24.31
CA ALA A 24 -21.46 13.22 -25.04
C ALA A 24 -21.06 14.44 -24.21
N LYS A 25 -22.04 15.12 -23.60
CA LYS A 25 -21.81 16.25 -22.69
C LYS A 25 -21.00 15.83 -21.45
N ALA A 26 -21.40 14.74 -20.80
CA ALA A 26 -20.77 14.27 -19.57
C ALA A 26 -19.32 13.79 -19.77
N SER A 27 -19.01 13.19 -20.91
CA SER A 27 -17.67 12.69 -21.26
C SER A 27 -16.84 13.68 -22.09
N ARG A 28 -17.33 14.90 -22.32
CA ARG A 28 -16.67 15.95 -23.14
C ARG A 28 -16.25 15.46 -24.54
N VAL A 29 -17.07 14.59 -25.14
CA VAL A 29 -16.87 14.12 -26.52
C VAL A 29 -18.02 14.57 -27.40
N SER A 30 -17.80 14.59 -28.72
CA SER A 30 -18.89 14.91 -29.65
C SER A 30 -19.96 13.80 -29.68
N GLN A 31 -21.21 14.17 -29.88
CA GLN A 31 -22.32 13.22 -30.06
C GLN A 31 -22.07 12.27 -31.24
N SER A 32 -21.47 12.76 -32.33
CA SER A 32 -21.08 11.94 -33.48
C SER A 32 -20.06 10.86 -33.13
N THR A 33 -19.16 11.13 -32.17
CA THR A 33 -18.20 10.14 -31.67
C THR A 33 -18.92 9.03 -30.90
N ILE A 34 -19.81 9.38 -29.97
CA ILE A 34 -20.63 8.39 -29.23
C ILE A 34 -21.43 7.54 -30.21
N PHE A 35 -22.07 8.16 -31.20
CA PHE A 35 -22.85 7.45 -32.21
C PHE A 35 -21.99 6.42 -32.96
N LYS A 36 -20.80 6.79 -33.44
CA LYS A 36 -19.86 5.86 -34.11
C LYS A 36 -19.42 4.71 -33.21
N LEU A 37 -19.25 4.95 -31.91
CA LEU A 37 -18.89 3.93 -30.93
C LEU A 37 -20.05 2.96 -30.68
N THR A 38 -21.27 3.47 -30.47
CA THR A 38 -22.47 2.64 -30.30
C THR A 38 -22.84 1.83 -31.55
N LYS A 39 -22.43 2.28 -32.74
CA LYS A 39 -22.59 1.55 -34.01
C LYS A 39 -21.46 0.56 -34.31
N GLY A 40 -20.38 0.54 -33.51
CA GLY A 40 -19.24 -0.37 -33.71
C GLY A 40 -18.36 -0.04 -34.92
N THR A 41 -18.54 1.13 -35.53
CA THR A 41 -17.71 1.58 -36.67
C THR A 41 -16.29 1.96 -36.22
N SER A 42 -16.10 2.25 -34.93
CA SER A 42 -14.79 2.53 -34.33
C SER A 42 -14.48 1.47 -33.27
N LYS A 43 -13.31 0.83 -33.38
CA LYS A 43 -12.85 -0.24 -32.47
C LYS A 43 -12.17 0.29 -31.20
N GLY A 44 -12.16 1.61 -31.01
CA GLY A 44 -11.53 2.24 -29.85
C GLY A 44 -11.44 3.75 -30.06
N SER A 45 -11.71 4.49 -28.99
CA SER A 45 -11.51 5.93 -28.95
C SER A 45 -10.44 6.24 -27.90
N LYS A 46 -9.59 7.23 -28.17
CA LYS A 46 -8.70 7.81 -27.15
C LYS A 46 -9.47 8.36 -25.93
N LYS A 47 -10.80 8.45 -26.04
CA LYS A 47 -11.74 8.97 -25.05
C LYS A 47 -12.57 7.90 -24.35
N ILE A 48 -12.20 6.62 -24.47
CA ILE A 48 -12.93 5.53 -23.83
C ILE A 48 -12.94 5.64 -22.30
N VAL A 49 -11.83 6.12 -21.73
CA VAL A 49 -11.68 6.38 -20.29
C VAL A 49 -12.64 7.48 -19.84
N ASP A 50 -12.69 8.60 -20.58
CA ASP A 50 -13.60 9.72 -20.28
C ASP A 50 -15.08 9.29 -20.34
N ILE A 51 -15.44 8.41 -21.29
CA ILE A 51 -16.79 7.84 -21.42
C ILE A 51 -17.11 6.90 -20.26
N ALA A 52 -16.16 6.04 -19.88
CA ALA A 52 -16.30 5.11 -18.77
C ALA A 52 -16.50 5.86 -17.44
N HIS A 53 -15.75 6.93 -17.22
CA HIS A 53 -15.91 7.80 -16.04
C HIS A 53 -17.29 8.45 -15.99
N ALA A 54 -17.77 8.99 -17.13
CA ALA A 54 -19.08 9.62 -17.21
C ALA A 54 -20.22 8.65 -16.89
N LEU A 55 -20.08 7.38 -17.29
CA LEU A 55 -21.03 6.31 -16.98
C LEU A 55 -20.79 5.65 -15.62
N LYS A 56 -19.69 6.00 -14.91
CA LYS A 56 -19.16 5.32 -13.73
C LYS A 56 -19.14 3.79 -13.91
N VAL A 57 -18.51 3.36 -15.00
CA VAL A 57 -18.27 1.95 -15.33
C VAL A 57 -16.78 1.72 -15.54
N ASN A 58 -16.38 0.47 -15.52
CA ASN A 58 -15.03 0.06 -15.79
C ASN A 58 -14.62 0.30 -17.28
N PRO A 59 -13.51 1.02 -17.54
CA PRO A 59 -13.03 1.28 -18.91
C PRO A 59 -12.58 0.02 -19.65
N ASP A 60 -12.03 -0.98 -18.96
CA ASP A 60 -11.60 -2.24 -19.57
C ASP A 60 -12.77 -3.14 -19.94
N TRP A 61 -13.79 -3.17 -19.10
CA TRP A 61 -15.06 -3.80 -19.45
C TRP A 61 -15.71 -3.09 -20.65
N LEU A 62 -15.71 -1.75 -20.66
CA LEU A 62 -16.29 -0.99 -21.77
C LEU A 62 -15.54 -1.22 -23.09
N ALA A 63 -14.21 -1.30 -23.03
CA ALA A 63 -13.36 -1.46 -24.21
C ALA A 63 -13.32 -2.88 -24.76
N ARG A 64 -13.16 -3.86 -23.88
CA ARG A 64 -12.82 -5.24 -24.23
C ARG A 64 -13.88 -6.26 -23.78
N GLY A 65 -14.88 -5.84 -23.01
CA GLY A 65 -15.85 -6.74 -22.40
C GLY A 65 -15.22 -7.65 -21.34
N VAL A 66 -14.08 -7.25 -20.77
CA VAL A 66 -13.32 -8.04 -19.78
C VAL A 66 -13.53 -7.45 -18.39
N GLY A 67 -13.91 -8.30 -17.43
CA GLY A 67 -14.22 -7.89 -16.05
C GLY A 67 -15.70 -7.57 -15.83
N GLU A 68 -16.02 -6.88 -14.75
CA GLU A 68 -17.39 -6.47 -14.40
C GLU A 68 -17.69 -5.04 -14.87
N MET A 69 -18.96 -4.78 -15.20
CA MET A 69 -19.45 -3.45 -15.62
C MET A 69 -19.36 -2.44 -14.47
N GLU A 70 -19.86 -2.84 -13.31
CA GLU A 70 -19.86 -2.06 -12.08
C GLU A 70 -18.56 -2.32 -11.32
N GLY A 71 -17.44 -1.98 -11.96
CA GLY A 71 -16.15 -1.93 -11.28
C GLY A 71 -16.03 -0.59 -10.58
N GLU A 72 -15.87 -0.62 -9.26
CA GLU A 72 -15.54 0.55 -8.43
C GLU A 72 -14.45 1.40 -9.09
N SER A 73 -14.84 2.56 -9.61
CA SER A 73 -14.03 3.77 -9.78
C SER A 73 -12.53 3.62 -10.04
N ILE A 74 -12.02 2.74 -10.89
CA ILE A 74 -10.56 2.62 -11.16
C ILE A 74 -9.69 2.36 -9.90
N SER A 75 -10.29 2.25 -8.71
CA SER A 75 -9.66 1.82 -7.48
C SER A 75 -9.46 0.32 -7.44
N SER A 76 -10.00 -0.43 -8.41
CA SER A 76 -9.92 -1.89 -8.45
C SER A 76 -9.28 -2.47 -9.73
N PHE A 77 -8.87 -1.64 -10.70
CA PHE A 77 -7.88 -2.03 -11.73
C PHE A 77 -6.44 -1.67 -11.33
N ILE A 78 -6.32 -0.86 -10.29
CA ILE A 78 -5.20 -0.92 -9.37
C ILE A 78 -5.66 -1.92 -8.30
N SER A 79 -5.24 -3.17 -8.35
CA SER A 79 -5.09 -3.87 -7.07
C SER A 79 -4.27 -2.92 -6.18
N PRO A 80 -4.68 -2.55 -4.95
CA PRO A 80 -3.79 -1.86 -4.02
C PRO A 80 -2.73 -2.87 -3.53
N SER A 81 -1.87 -3.25 -4.45
CA SER A 81 -0.56 -3.83 -4.30
C SER A 81 0.10 -3.30 -5.56
N ASP A 82 0.75 -2.13 -5.52
CA ASP A 82 2.20 -2.22 -5.50
C ASP A 82 2.96 -0.91 -5.28
N SER A 83 2.37 0.17 -4.76
CA SER A 83 3.12 1.41 -4.51
C SER A 83 2.49 2.32 -3.45
N SER A 84 1.79 1.76 -2.47
CA SER A 84 1.54 2.51 -1.24
C SER A 84 2.83 2.45 -0.44
N ASN A 85 3.53 3.57 -0.32
CA ASN A 85 4.61 3.74 0.65
C ASN A 85 4.07 3.72 2.09
N GLU A 86 2.79 3.40 2.28
CA GLU A 86 2.05 3.42 3.52
C GLU A 86 2.35 2.17 4.37
N VAL A 87 3.01 2.39 5.49
CA VAL A 87 3.26 1.40 6.54
C VAL A 87 2.39 1.75 7.73
N ARG A 88 1.62 0.77 8.23
CA ARG A 88 0.80 0.94 9.43
C ARG A 88 1.70 1.12 10.64
N VAL A 89 1.37 2.10 11.48
CA VAL A 89 2.09 2.36 12.73
C VAL A 89 1.50 1.49 13.83
N TRP A 90 2.39 0.81 14.54
CA TRP A 90 2.10 -0.01 15.70
C TRP A 90 2.68 0.67 16.94
N ASN A 91 1.92 0.64 18.04
CA ASN A 91 2.38 1.05 19.35
C ASN A 91 2.41 -0.18 20.29
N LYS A 92 2.68 0.04 21.59
CA LYS A 92 2.66 -1.02 22.60
C LYS A 92 1.29 -1.72 22.76
N GLU A 93 0.20 -1.03 22.40
CA GLU A 93 -1.19 -1.49 22.57
C GLU A 93 -1.72 -2.19 21.30
N GLY A 94 -1.01 -2.06 20.18
CA GLY A 94 -1.32 -2.75 18.93
C GLY A 94 -1.22 -1.84 17.70
N GLU A 95 -1.97 -2.20 16.67
CA GLU A 95 -2.09 -1.40 15.45
C GLU A 95 -2.81 -0.09 15.75
N THR A 96 -2.19 1.03 15.38
CA THR A 96 -2.81 2.35 15.48
C THR A 96 -3.45 2.74 14.16
N GLU A 97 -4.37 3.70 14.18
CA GLU A 97 -4.92 4.29 12.95
C GLU A 97 -3.92 5.16 12.18
N ASN A 98 -2.71 5.35 12.71
CA ASN A 98 -1.67 6.14 12.06
C ASN A 98 -0.98 5.33 10.96
N ILE A 99 -0.74 6.00 9.84
CA ILE A 99 -0.04 5.45 8.68
C ILE A 99 1.15 6.34 8.37
N VAL A 100 2.28 5.72 8.10
CA VAL A 100 3.53 6.40 7.75
C VAL A 100 3.87 6.14 6.29
N ASN A 101 4.17 7.21 5.56
CA ASN A 101 4.67 7.12 4.20
C ASN A 101 6.19 6.97 4.20
N LEU A 102 6.69 5.87 3.63
CA LEU A 102 8.09 5.66 3.31
C LEU A 102 8.56 6.73 2.31
N PRO A 103 9.73 7.35 2.52
CA PRO A 103 10.33 8.23 1.54
C PRO A 103 10.75 7.47 0.27
N GLU A 104 11.20 6.21 0.40
CA GLU A 104 11.54 5.33 -0.71
C GLU A 104 11.19 3.87 -0.38
N GLY A 105 10.78 3.10 -1.40
CA GLY A 105 10.54 1.66 -1.28
C GLY A 105 9.07 1.27 -1.19
N LYS A 106 8.82 -0.01 -1.45
CA LYS A 106 7.49 -0.60 -1.55
C LYS A 106 7.12 -1.21 -0.20
N SER A 107 6.02 -0.75 0.41
CA SER A 107 5.50 -1.38 1.63
C SER A 107 5.08 -2.82 1.29
N VAL A 108 5.73 -3.80 1.93
CA VAL A 108 5.25 -5.19 1.93
C VAL A 108 4.38 -5.41 3.17
N SER A 109 3.41 -6.32 3.09
CA SER A 109 2.47 -6.61 4.19
C SER A 109 3.12 -7.09 5.49
N THR A 110 4.42 -7.40 5.47
CA THR A 110 5.22 -7.83 6.62
C THR A 110 5.92 -6.68 7.33
N TRP A 111 5.82 -5.45 6.80
CA TRP A 111 6.44 -4.27 7.40
C TRP A 111 5.53 -3.60 8.43
N ARG A 112 6.14 -3.20 9.55
CA ARG A 112 5.46 -2.48 10.63
C ARG A 112 6.29 -1.26 11.02
N ALA A 113 5.64 -0.12 11.15
CA ALA A 113 6.28 1.10 11.64
C ALA A 113 6.05 1.22 13.14
N TYR A 114 7.05 1.62 13.90
CA TYR A 114 6.95 1.92 15.33
C TYR A 114 7.51 3.31 15.57
N ILE A 115 6.84 4.09 16.41
CA ILE A 115 7.34 5.40 16.83
C ILE A 115 8.14 5.21 18.12
N LEU A 116 9.39 5.64 18.11
CA LEU A 116 10.22 5.65 19.31
C LEU A 116 9.79 6.82 20.20
N ASP A 117 9.14 6.50 21.31
CA ASP A 117 8.73 7.47 22.32
C ASP A 117 9.89 7.89 23.24
N ARG A 118 11.01 7.18 23.20
CA ARG A 118 12.22 7.44 24.00
C ARG A 118 13.50 7.17 23.22
N ASN A 119 14.60 7.74 23.71
CA ASN A 119 15.93 7.46 23.16
C ASN A 119 16.35 6.04 23.55
N SER A 120 16.49 5.17 22.55
CA SER A 120 16.88 3.77 22.72
C SER A 120 18.37 3.57 23.03
N GLY A 121 19.18 4.64 22.97
CA GLY A 121 20.64 4.56 23.07
C GLY A 121 21.32 4.17 21.76
N CYS A 122 20.55 3.95 20.69
CA CYS A 122 21.07 3.82 19.33
C CYS A 122 21.23 5.21 18.73
N LYS A 123 22.46 5.57 18.34
CA LYS A 123 22.74 6.92 17.77
C LYS A 123 22.02 7.15 16.44
N GLU A 124 21.69 6.07 15.74
CA GLU A 124 21.02 6.11 14.44
C GLU A 124 19.54 6.49 14.58
N ALA A 125 18.83 6.10 15.65
CA ALA A 125 17.40 6.38 15.81
C ALA A 125 17.09 7.16 17.11
N PRO A 126 17.12 8.51 17.07
CA PRO A 126 16.80 9.36 18.22
C PRO A 126 15.31 9.29 18.63
N VAL A 127 14.99 9.90 19.78
CA VAL A 127 13.61 10.00 20.26
C VAL A 127 12.72 10.73 19.24
N GLY A 128 11.51 10.22 19.00
CA GLY A 128 10.59 10.73 17.98
C GLY A 128 10.83 10.17 16.58
N SER A 129 11.85 9.32 16.38
CA SER A 129 12.04 8.65 15.10
C SER A 129 11.01 7.56 14.85
N ILE A 130 10.58 7.44 13.60
CA ILE A 130 9.80 6.31 13.13
C ILE A 130 10.78 5.26 12.64
N VAL A 131 10.68 4.05 13.18
CA VAL A 131 11.45 2.87 12.76
C VAL A 131 10.52 1.90 12.05
N ILE A 132 10.96 1.39 10.91
CA ILE A 132 10.22 0.46 10.08
C ILE A 132 10.94 -0.88 10.15
N VAL A 133 10.21 -1.91 10.55
CA VAL A 133 10.74 -3.26 10.69
C VAL A 133 10.04 -4.25 9.80
N ASP A 134 10.80 -5.24 9.35
CA ASP A 134 10.31 -6.41 8.64
C ASP A 134 10.23 -7.61 9.60
N THR A 135 9.03 -8.15 9.76
CA THR A 135 8.81 -9.32 10.64
C THR A 135 9.05 -10.65 9.92
N ALA A 136 9.19 -10.65 8.59
CA ALA A 136 9.40 -11.88 7.82
C ALA A 136 10.88 -12.25 7.67
N VAL A 137 11.78 -11.27 7.81
CA VAL A 137 13.22 -11.45 7.65
C VAL A 137 13.87 -11.76 9.01
N LYS A 138 14.64 -12.84 9.06
CA LYS A 138 15.45 -13.17 10.24
C LYS A 138 16.70 -12.28 10.29
N PRO A 139 17.01 -11.70 11.47
CA PRO A 139 18.18 -10.85 11.60
C PRO A 139 19.50 -11.62 11.48
N ARG A 140 20.51 -10.99 10.86
CA ARG A 140 21.89 -11.49 10.76
C ARG A 140 22.80 -10.75 11.74
N ALA A 141 24.05 -11.20 11.83
CA ALA A 141 25.04 -10.60 12.71
C ALA A 141 25.21 -9.10 12.47
N SER A 142 25.13 -8.31 13.55
CA SER A 142 25.28 -6.85 13.52
C SER A 142 24.09 -6.10 12.90
N ASP A 143 23.01 -6.78 12.54
CA ASP A 143 21.80 -6.13 12.04
C ASP A 143 21.06 -5.42 13.18
N LEU A 144 20.40 -4.31 12.83
CA LEU A 144 19.51 -3.62 13.75
C LEU A 144 18.15 -4.32 13.76
N VAL A 145 17.62 -4.53 14.95
CA VAL A 145 16.34 -5.15 15.19
C VAL A 145 15.55 -4.30 16.16
N VAL A 146 14.24 -4.30 16.03
CA VAL A 146 13.37 -3.69 17.04
C VAL A 146 12.84 -4.79 17.92
N ALA A 147 12.97 -4.59 19.22
CA ALA A 147 12.40 -5.49 20.21
C ALA A 147 11.68 -4.68 21.29
N MET A 148 10.65 -5.30 21.84
CA MET A 148 9.91 -4.79 22.97
C MET A 148 10.37 -5.51 24.23
N ILE A 149 10.90 -4.74 25.19
CA ILE A 149 11.36 -5.25 26.49
C ILE A 149 10.59 -4.50 27.57
N SER A 150 9.85 -5.21 28.43
CA SER A 150 9.06 -4.62 29.51
C SER A 150 8.13 -3.48 29.03
N ASP A 151 7.39 -3.72 27.95
CA ASP A 151 6.50 -2.76 27.27
C ASP A 151 7.19 -1.53 26.64
N MET A 152 8.52 -1.54 26.56
CA MET A 152 9.31 -0.49 25.92
C MET A 152 9.82 -0.95 24.57
N ILE A 153 9.47 -0.22 23.51
CA ILE A 153 9.94 -0.48 22.15
C ILE A 153 11.28 0.23 21.96
N SER A 154 12.32 -0.55 21.71
CA SER A 154 13.68 -0.02 21.51
C SER A 154 14.37 -0.71 20.33
N VAL A 155 15.29 0.02 19.71
CA VAL A 155 16.18 -0.50 18.67
C VAL A 155 17.38 -1.14 19.34
N TYR A 156 17.70 -2.36 18.92
CA TYR A 156 18.86 -3.12 19.37
C TYR A 156 19.64 -3.61 18.15
N ARG A 157 20.90 -3.94 18.36
CA ARG A 157 21.78 -4.63 17.43
C ARG A 157 21.80 -6.11 17.80
N PHE A 158 21.46 -6.96 16.85
CA PHE A 158 21.46 -8.39 17.02
C PHE A 158 22.89 -8.96 16.91
N LEU A 159 23.28 -9.72 17.92
CA LEU A 159 24.54 -10.43 18.00
C LEU A 159 24.26 -11.93 18.08
N PRO A 160 24.61 -12.73 17.04
CA PRO A 160 24.47 -14.17 17.12
C PRO A 160 25.42 -14.69 18.20
N SER A 161 24.83 -15.31 19.22
CA SER A 161 25.54 -16.03 20.26
C SER A 161 25.27 -17.52 20.11
N ASN A 162 26.02 -18.37 20.82
CA ASN A 162 25.84 -19.82 20.83
C ASN A 162 24.58 -20.20 21.67
N GLY A 163 23.42 -19.66 21.30
CA GLY A 163 22.17 -19.61 22.08
C GLY A 163 21.08 -18.75 21.42
N PRO A 164 20.11 -18.18 22.16
CA PRO A 164 18.98 -17.42 21.60
C PRO A 164 19.35 -16.09 20.91
N GLY A 165 20.63 -15.71 20.91
CA GLY A 165 21.10 -14.44 20.39
C GLY A 165 21.04 -13.33 21.44
N LEU A 166 21.98 -12.39 21.35
CA LEU A 166 22.11 -11.26 22.26
C LEU A 166 21.67 -9.98 21.56
N LEU A 167 21.07 -9.08 22.32
CA LEU A 167 20.72 -7.73 21.89
C LEU A 167 21.63 -6.73 22.59
N SER A 168 22.37 -5.95 21.79
CA SER A 168 23.23 -4.86 22.25
C SER A 168 22.71 -3.53 21.75
N VAL A 169 23.09 -2.41 22.35
CA VAL A 169 22.93 -1.07 21.73
C VAL A 169 24.29 -0.40 21.59
N ASP A 170 24.35 0.73 20.90
CA ASP A 170 25.63 1.46 20.70
C ASP A 170 26.12 2.15 21.99
N ASP A 171 25.21 2.42 22.94
CA ASP A 171 25.58 2.94 24.25
C ASP A 171 26.14 1.83 25.15
N LYS A 172 27.45 1.92 25.44
CA LYS A 172 28.18 0.98 26.30
C LYS A 172 27.67 0.93 27.75
N LYS A 173 26.81 1.86 28.15
CA LYS A 173 26.19 1.88 29.48
C LYS A 173 24.97 0.96 29.59
N VAL A 174 24.41 0.53 28.47
CA VAL A 174 23.21 -0.30 28.45
C VAL A 174 23.64 -1.78 28.48
N PRO A 175 23.05 -2.59 29.38
CA PRO A 175 23.37 -4.01 29.47
C PRO A 175 22.93 -4.79 28.21
N LEU A 176 23.60 -5.90 27.94
CA LEU A 176 23.20 -6.85 26.91
C LEU A 176 21.94 -7.59 27.37
N PHE A 177 20.97 -7.77 26.47
CA PHE A 177 19.75 -8.53 26.75
C PHE A 177 19.76 -9.84 25.98
N ASP A 178 19.51 -10.95 26.68
CA ASP A 178 19.27 -12.24 26.04
C ASP A 178 17.83 -12.32 25.53
N LEU A 179 17.65 -12.92 24.36
CA LEU A 179 16.34 -13.25 23.76
C LEU A 179 15.59 -14.38 24.50
N SER A 180 15.92 -14.62 25.77
CA SER A 180 15.64 -15.89 26.45
C SER A 180 14.21 -16.07 26.96
N GLU A 181 13.41 -15.01 27.16
CA GLU A 181 11.93 -15.12 27.37
C GLU A 181 11.21 -13.77 27.61
N SER A 182 11.90 -12.74 28.10
CA SER A 182 11.28 -11.44 28.44
C SER A 182 11.35 -10.39 27.31
N VAL A 183 11.85 -10.79 26.14
CA VAL A 183 12.10 -9.92 25.00
C VAL A 183 11.20 -10.36 23.85
N ASN A 184 10.29 -9.48 23.45
CA ASN A 184 9.45 -9.72 22.29
C ASN A 184 10.11 -9.08 21.05
N LEU A 185 10.77 -9.90 20.24
CA LEU A 185 11.39 -9.44 18.99
C LEU A 185 10.30 -9.06 17.99
N LEU A 186 10.25 -7.78 17.61
CA LEU A 186 9.25 -7.27 16.67
C LEU A 186 9.68 -7.50 15.22
N GLY A 187 10.97 -7.35 14.90
CA GLY A 187 11.49 -7.62 13.55
C GLY A 187 12.84 -6.99 13.26
N LEU A 188 13.34 -7.21 12.04
CA LEU A 188 14.55 -6.59 11.50
C LEU A 188 14.27 -5.14 11.14
N LEU A 189 15.05 -4.20 11.66
CA LEU A 189 14.96 -2.79 11.27
C LEU A 189 15.47 -2.64 9.83
N PHE A 190 14.57 -2.22 8.95
CA PHE A 190 14.87 -2.01 7.54
C PHE A 190 15.16 -0.53 7.26
N PHE A 191 14.35 0.36 7.82
CA PHE A 191 14.46 1.79 7.57
C PHE A 191 14.06 2.61 8.79
N PHE A 192 14.58 3.82 8.93
CA PHE A 192 14.13 4.76 9.94
C PHE A 192 14.26 6.19 9.41
N PHE A 193 13.48 7.10 9.98
CA PHE A 193 13.66 8.53 9.73
C PHE A 193 13.18 9.36 10.92
N VAL A 194 13.70 10.58 10.99
CA VAL A 194 13.39 11.55 12.05
C VAL A 194 12.32 12.50 11.52
N ILE A 195 11.29 12.77 12.34
CA ILE A 195 10.24 13.75 12.05
C ILE A 195 10.65 15.12 12.61
#